data_AF-A0A2M9M3U8-F1
#
_entry.id   AF-A0A2M9M3U8-F1
#
_cell.length_a   1.000
_cell.length_b   1.000
_cell.length_c   1.000
_cell.angle_alpha   90.00
_cell.angle_beta   90.00
_cell.angle_gamma   90.00
#
_symmetry.space_group_name_H-M   'P 1'
#
loop_
_entity.id
_entity.type
_entity.pdbx_description
1 polymer ?
#
loop_
_entity_poly.entity_id
_entity_poly.type
_entity_poly.pdbx_seq_one_letter_code
_entity_poly.pdbx_strand_id
1 'polypeptide(L)'
;MEEGDVIVSRASGSPDLVGSAAIVEHLDYRLILSDKLFRLQPRRSTDSRFLAWSLNSGRYRIQVRRAISGADGLANNLPLSKLRGFEMHFPSLEEQRRIAAYLDDQTAKIDMLIVETERFIELARERRSALITAAVTGEIDVRGVA
;
A
#
# COMPACT_ATOMS: atom_id res chain seq x y z
N MET A 1 10.70 -3.39 -18.75
CA MET A 1 10.48 -3.52 -17.31
C MET A 1 10.82 -4.94 -16.94
N GLU A 2 11.42 -5.15 -15.79
CA GLU A 2 11.93 -6.43 -15.32
C GLU A 2 11.43 -6.67 -13.90
N GLU A 3 11.37 -7.93 -13.50
CA GLU A 3 11.06 -8.31 -12.12
C GLU A 3 12.07 -7.68 -11.16
N GLY A 4 11.58 -7.17 -10.03
CA GLY A 4 12.37 -6.44 -9.04
C GLY A 4 12.56 -4.95 -9.34
N ASP A 5 12.10 -4.43 -10.48
CA ASP A 5 11.98 -2.98 -10.67
C ASP A 5 10.99 -2.39 -9.66
N VAL A 6 11.23 -1.14 -9.25
CA VAL A 6 10.30 -0.39 -8.39
C VAL A 6 9.64 0.71 -9.22
N ILE A 7 8.31 0.73 -9.23
CA ILE A 7 7.51 1.72 -9.93
C ILE A 7 7.00 2.76 -8.94
N VAL A 8 7.14 4.03 -9.29
CA VAL A 8 6.67 5.16 -8.48
C VAL A 8 5.64 5.97 -9.25
N SER A 9 4.51 6.24 -8.62
CA SER A 9 3.50 7.15 -9.15
C SER A 9 4.07 8.57 -9.26
N ARG A 10 4.25 9.07 -10.48
CA ARG A 10 4.72 10.43 -10.71
C ARG A 10 3.60 11.44 -10.53
N ALA A 11 2.41 11.14 -11.04
CA ALA A 11 1.29 12.06 -10.99
C ALA A 11 -0.04 11.33 -10.85
N SER A 12 -0.94 11.88 -10.05
CA SER A 12 -2.25 11.30 -9.75
C SER A 12 -3.27 12.41 -9.47
N GLY A 13 -4.55 12.14 -9.73
CA GLY A 13 -5.62 13.04 -9.30
C GLY A 13 -5.69 13.22 -7.78
N SER A 14 -5.19 12.24 -7.02
CA SER A 14 -5.06 12.33 -5.56
C SER A 14 -3.61 12.63 -5.15
N PRO A 15 -3.34 13.75 -4.44
CA PRO A 15 -2.03 14.07 -3.90
C PRO A 15 -1.44 12.96 -3.01
N ASP A 16 -2.29 12.22 -2.30
CA ASP A 16 -1.88 11.15 -1.39
C ASP A 16 -1.36 9.91 -2.11
N LEU A 17 -1.71 9.76 -3.39
CA LEU A 17 -1.23 8.67 -4.25
C LEU A 17 0.00 9.06 -5.07
N VAL A 18 0.34 10.35 -5.13
CA VAL A 18 1.57 10.78 -5.79
C VAL A 18 2.76 10.27 -4.99
N GLY A 19 3.74 9.69 -5.67
CA GLY A 19 4.95 9.12 -5.10
C GLY A 19 4.80 7.70 -4.54
N SER A 20 3.59 7.10 -4.51
CA SER A 20 3.43 5.72 -4.02
C SER A 20 4.31 4.77 -4.81
N ALA A 21 4.89 3.78 -4.14
CA ALA A 21 5.80 2.83 -4.77
C ALA A 21 5.27 1.40 -4.72
N ALA A 22 5.51 0.63 -5.78
CA ALA A 22 5.23 -0.80 -5.86
C ALA A 22 6.36 -1.54 -6.57
N ILE A 23 6.48 -2.83 -6.29
CA ILE A 23 7.48 -3.70 -6.91
C ILE A 23 6.84 -4.44 -8.08
N VAL A 24 7.61 -4.62 -9.14
CA VAL A 24 7.26 -5.52 -10.23
C VAL A 24 7.60 -6.94 -9.79
N GLU A 25 6.59 -7.74 -9.43
CA GLU A 25 6.80 -9.10 -8.95
C GLU A 25 6.99 -10.11 -10.09
N HIS A 26 6.03 -10.15 -11.01
CA HIS A 26 6.03 -11.10 -12.13
C HIS A 26 5.59 -10.44 -13.43
N LEU A 27 6.26 -10.78 -14.54
CA LEU A 27 5.94 -10.27 -15.87
C LEU A 27 6.04 -11.36 -16.95
N ASP A 28 4.89 -11.81 -17.44
CA ASP A 28 4.82 -12.72 -18.59
C ASP A 28 4.84 -12.01 -19.95
N TYR A 29 4.86 -10.67 -19.96
CA TYR A 29 4.74 -9.88 -21.16
C TYR A 29 5.52 -8.56 -21.07
N ARG A 30 5.77 -7.95 -22.24
CA ARG A 30 6.41 -6.63 -22.31
C ARG A 30 5.41 -5.55 -21.92
N LEU A 31 5.69 -4.89 -20.79
CA LEU A 31 4.89 -3.77 -20.30
C LEU A 31 5.47 -2.42 -20.76
N ILE A 32 4.59 -1.53 -21.22
CA ILE A 32 4.89 -0.14 -21.55
C ILE A 32 4.34 0.73 -20.42
N LEU A 33 5.15 1.64 -19.89
CA LEU A 33 4.77 2.57 -18.83
C LEU A 33 4.30 3.90 -19.44
N SER A 34 3.27 4.50 -18.86
CA SER A 34 2.88 5.87 -19.17
C SER A 34 3.88 6.87 -18.60
N ASP A 35 3.80 8.13 -19.04
CA ASP A 35 4.63 9.24 -18.53
C ASP A 35 4.36 9.59 -17.05
N LYS A 36 3.26 9.07 -16.50
CA LYS A 36 2.80 9.24 -15.11
C LYS A 36 3.46 8.28 -14.12
N LEU A 37 4.37 7.44 -14.57
CA LEU A 37 5.11 6.51 -13.73
C LEU A 37 6.61 6.73 -13.89
N PHE A 38 7.34 6.61 -12.79
CA PHE A 38 8.78 6.45 -12.80
C PHE A 38 9.13 4.99 -12.63
N ARG A 39 10.08 4.51 -13.44
CA ARG A 39 10.75 3.23 -13.24
C ARG A 39 12.07 3.49 -12.51
N LEU A 40 12.21 2.93 -11.32
CA LEU A 40 13.45 2.86 -10.57
C LEU A 40 14.01 1.46 -10.75
N GLN A 41 15.27 1.37 -11.16
CA GLN A 41 16.00 0.11 -11.28
C GLN A 41 16.96 0.02 -10.09
N PRO A 42 16.65 -0.78 -9.05
CA PRO A 42 17.52 -0.92 -7.90
C PRO A 42 18.89 -1.43 -8.32
N ARG A 43 19.95 -0.86 -7.75
CA ARG A 43 21.32 -1.36 -7.95
C ARG A 43 21.51 -2.64 -7.16
N ARG A 44 22.56 -3.40 -7.46
CA ARG A 44 22.92 -4.64 -6.72
C ARG A 44 23.09 -4.44 -5.20
N SER A 45 23.39 -3.23 -4.75
CA SER A 45 23.51 -2.85 -3.34
C SER A 45 22.18 -2.46 -2.66
N THR A 46 21.06 -2.59 -3.37
CA THR A 46 19.76 -2.14 -2.90
C THR A 46 18.74 -3.26 -3.07
N ASP A 47 18.11 -3.66 -1.97
CA ASP A 47 16.99 -4.60 -1.99
C ASP A 47 15.70 -3.89 -2.46
N SER A 48 14.98 -4.47 -3.42
CA SER A 48 13.78 -3.86 -4.01
C SER A 48 12.65 -3.69 -3.00
N ARG A 49 12.49 -4.64 -2.06
CA ARG A 49 11.45 -4.57 -1.02
C ARG A 49 11.77 -3.50 -0.02
N PHE A 50 13.02 -3.42 0.43
CA PHE A 50 13.47 -2.33 1.28
C PHE A 50 13.25 -0.96 0.61
N LEU A 51 13.57 -0.83 -0.67
CA LEU A 51 13.36 0.42 -1.41
C LEU A 51 11.86 0.76 -1.48
N ALA A 52 10.99 -0.20 -1.78
CA ALA A 52 9.55 0.01 -1.81
C ALA A 52 9.00 0.44 -0.43
N TRP A 53 9.42 -0.21 0.65
CA TRP A 53 9.07 0.20 2.01
C TRP A 53 9.56 1.61 2.33
N SER A 54 10.80 1.94 1.94
CA SER A 54 11.39 3.26 2.15
C SER A 54 10.61 4.35 1.41
N LEU A 55 10.20 4.07 0.16
CA LEU A 55 9.39 4.95 -0.69
C LEU A 55 7.90 4.96 -0.33
N ASN A 56 7.47 4.20 0.67
CA ASN A 56 6.12 4.32 1.25
C ASN A 56 6.17 4.76 2.72
N SER A 57 7.36 5.05 3.25
CA SER A 57 7.53 5.52 4.63
C SER A 57 7.01 6.95 4.83
N GLY A 58 6.66 7.28 6.08
CA GLY A 58 6.23 8.63 6.46
C GLY A 58 7.27 9.71 6.14
N ARG A 59 8.57 9.42 6.29
CA ARG A 59 9.65 10.35 5.96
C ARG A 59 9.68 10.69 4.47
N TYR A 60 9.56 9.68 3.61
CA TYR A 60 9.46 9.90 2.17
C TYR A 60 8.19 10.69 1.81
N ARG A 61 7.05 10.37 2.44
CA ARG A 61 5.79 11.09 2.21
C ARG A 61 5.86 12.58 2.53
N ILE A 62 6.57 12.97 3.58
CA ILE A 62 6.78 14.38 3.89
C ILE A 62 7.53 15.09 2.76
N GLN A 63 8.56 14.45 2.19
CA GLN A 63 9.33 15.01 1.07
C GLN A 63 8.50 15.11 -0.21
N VAL A 64 7.71 14.08 -0.53
CA VAL A 64 6.78 14.11 -1.68
C VAL A 64 5.78 15.25 -1.55
N ARG A 65 5.11 15.38 -0.40
CA ARG A 65 4.11 16.44 -0.19
C ARG A 65 4.70 17.83 -0.39
N ARG A 66 5.90 18.08 0.13
CA ARG A 66 6.62 19.34 -0.08
C ARG A 66 7.01 19.57 -1.54
N ALA A 67 7.38 18.50 -2.25
CA ALA A 67 7.77 18.59 -3.65
C ALA A 67 6.58 18.91 -4.58
N ILE A 68 5.39 18.38 -4.29
CA ILE A 68 4.19 18.59 -5.11
C ILE A 68 3.41 19.86 -4.74
N SER A 69 3.64 20.43 -3.55
CA SER A 69 2.95 21.65 -3.07
C SER A 69 3.67 22.97 -3.42
N GLY A 70 4.85 22.93 -4.07
CA GLY A 70 5.62 24.12 -4.42
C GLY A 70 5.07 24.89 -5.63
N ALA A 71 5.62 26.08 -5.92
CA ALA A 71 5.21 26.92 -7.06
C ALA A 71 5.40 26.24 -8.44
N ASP A 72 6.32 25.26 -8.54
CA ASP A 72 6.53 24.40 -9.71
C ASP A 72 5.60 23.17 -9.73
N GLY A 73 4.75 23.01 -8.70
CA GLY A 73 3.82 21.92 -8.49
C GLY A 73 2.66 21.98 -9.48
N LEU A 74 2.94 21.64 -10.73
CA LEU A 74 1.96 21.38 -11.78
C LEU A 74 0.99 20.28 -11.30
N ALA A 75 -0.08 20.66 -10.61
CA ALA A 75 -1.27 19.85 -10.35
C ALA A 75 -0.97 18.37 -10.00
N ASN A 76 -0.40 18.12 -8.82
CA ASN A 76 -0.15 16.76 -8.32
C ASN A 76 0.86 15.94 -9.15
N ASN A 77 1.91 16.59 -9.65
CA ASN A 77 3.02 15.95 -10.36
C ASN A 77 4.32 16.05 -9.56
N LEU A 78 5.01 14.93 -9.37
CA LEU A 78 6.32 14.85 -8.71
C LEU A 78 7.43 15.05 -9.75
N PRO A 79 8.19 16.16 -9.71
CA PRO A 79 9.29 16.36 -10.64
C PRO A 79 10.43 15.37 -10.34
N LEU A 80 11.03 14.83 -11.40
CA LEU A 80 12.16 13.90 -11.27
C LEU A 80 13.35 14.54 -10.54
N SER A 81 13.58 15.84 -10.75
CA SER A 81 14.62 16.60 -10.05
C SER A 81 14.43 16.63 -8.54
N LYS A 82 13.18 16.75 -8.07
CA LYS A 82 12.85 16.70 -6.65
C LYS A 82 13.05 15.30 -6.10
N LEU A 83 12.53 14.27 -6.78
CA LEU A 83 12.71 12.87 -6.36
C LEU A 83 14.19 12.49 -6.21
N ARG A 84 15.06 12.90 -7.15
CA ARG A 84 16.51 12.64 -7.09
C ARG A 84 17.21 13.32 -5.92
N GLY A 85 16.63 14.40 -5.38
CA GLY A 85 17.16 15.14 -4.23
C GLY A 85 16.60 14.66 -2.88
N PHE A 86 15.76 13.62 -2.86
CA PHE A 86 15.21 13.13 -1.60
C PHE A 86 16.26 12.43 -0.75
N GLU A 87 16.26 12.74 0.54
CA GLU A 87 17.09 12.09 1.53
C GLU A 87 16.51 10.72 1.87
N MET A 88 17.33 9.69 1.72
CA MET A 88 17.00 8.31 2.07
C MET A 88 18.20 7.65 2.74
N HIS A 89 17.92 6.78 3.72
CA HIS A 89 18.94 6.01 4.40
C HIS A 89 19.09 4.65 3.73
N PHE A 90 20.32 4.29 3.36
CA PHE A 90 20.62 3.00 2.73
C PHE A 90 21.65 2.25 3.61
N PRO A 91 21.19 1.43 4.56
CA PRO A 91 22.08 0.60 5.37
C PRO A 91 22.70 -0.53 4.52
N SER A 92 23.47 -1.42 5.15
CA SER A 92 24.03 -2.59 4.46
C SER A 92 22.93 -3.43 3.79
N LEU A 93 23.24 -4.12 2.68
CA LEU A 93 22.25 -4.94 1.97
C LEU A 93 21.63 -6.02 2.86
N GLU A 94 22.41 -6.58 3.79
CA GLU A 94 21.92 -7.54 4.77
C GLU A 94 20.88 -6.92 5.71
N GLU A 95 21.16 -5.73 6.23
CA GLU A 95 20.22 -4.99 7.07
C GLU A 95 18.96 -4.57 6.32
N GLN A 96 19.09 -4.13 5.07
CA GLN A 96 17.95 -3.84 4.19
C GLN A 96 17.01 -5.05 4.08
N ARG A 97 17.58 -6.24 3.83
CA ARG A 97 16.81 -7.49 3.74
C ARG A 97 16.14 -7.87 5.05
N ARG A 98 16.84 -7.71 6.19
CA ARG A 98 16.25 -7.96 7.51
C ARG A 98 15.08 -7.03 7.80
N ILE A 99 15.23 -5.74 7.49
CA ILE A 99 14.16 -4.75 7.66
C ILE A 99 12.97 -5.09 6.76
N ALA A 100 13.21 -5.37 5.48
CA ALA A 100 12.14 -5.72 4.54
C ALA A 100 11.38 -6.97 5.00
N ALA A 101 12.09 -8.04 5.35
CA ALA A 101 11.47 -9.29 5.82
C ALA A 101 10.66 -9.09 7.10
N TYR A 102 11.15 -8.27 8.03
CA TYR A 102 10.39 -7.92 9.24
C TYR A 102 9.10 -7.18 8.88
N LEU A 103 9.17 -6.18 8.00
CA LEU A 103 7.99 -5.41 7.59
C LEU A 103 6.96 -6.30 6.86
N ASP A 104 7.42 -7.13 5.93
CA ASP A 104 6.57 -8.08 5.19
C ASP A 104 5.81 -9.02 6.15
N ASP A 105 6.49 -9.58 7.17
CA ASP A 105 5.87 -10.46 8.18
C ASP A 105 4.84 -9.71 9.04
N GLN A 106 5.17 -8.49 9.48
CA GLN A 106 4.25 -7.71 10.31
C GLN A 106 3.02 -7.27 9.52
N THR A 107 3.17 -6.87 8.26
CA THR A 107 2.02 -6.47 7.43
C THR A 107 1.18 -7.66 7.01
N ALA A 108 1.78 -8.82 6.72
CA ALA A 108 1.02 -10.05 6.45
C ALA A 108 0.12 -10.45 7.63
N LYS A 109 0.59 -10.28 8.87
CA LYS A 109 -0.24 -10.50 10.07
C LYS A 109 -1.42 -9.54 10.16
N ILE A 110 -1.20 -8.27 9.83
CA ILE A 110 -2.27 -7.27 9.79
C ILE A 110 -3.30 -7.64 8.71
N ASP A 111 -2.85 -8.03 7.52
CA ASP A 111 -3.72 -8.42 6.42
C ASP A 111 -4.58 -9.64 6.78
N MET A 112 -4.00 -10.65 7.45
CA MET A 112 -4.76 -11.79 7.97
C MET A 112 -5.85 -11.36 8.96
N LEU A 113 -5.51 -10.47 9.91
CA LEU A 113 -6.48 -9.97 10.89
C LEU A 113 -7.61 -9.16 10.25
N ILE A 114 -7.32 -8.40 9.18
CA ILE A 114 -8.34 -7.69 8.40
C ILE A 114 -9.32 -8.70 7.80
N VAL A 115 -8.81 -9.74 7.12
CA VAL A 115 -9.65 -10.78 6.49
C VAL A 115 -10.52 -11.50 7.53
N GLU A 116 -9.95 -11.89 8.67
CA GLU A 116 -10.70 -12.54 9.75
C GLU A 116 -11.80 -11.63 10.31
N THR A 117 -11.50 -10.34 10.47
CA THR A 117 -12.46 -9.35 10.98
C THR A 117 -13.61 -9.14 10.00
N GLU A 118 -13.33 -9.04 8.71
CA GLU A 118 -14.36 -8.90 7.67
C GLU A 118 -15.29 -10.11 7.65
N ARG A 119 -14.73 -11.32 7.72
CA ARG A 119 -15.52 -12.57 7.83
C ARG A 119 -16.39 -12.60 9.09
N PHE A 120 -15.85 -12.16 10.23
CA PHE A 120 -16.61 -12.09 11.48
C PHE A 120 -17.80 -11.12 11.36
N ILE A 121 -17.61 -9.97 10.71
CA ILE A 121 -18.68 -8.98 10.46
C ILE A 121 -19.78 -9.60 9.60
N GLU A 122 -19.43 -10.34 8.55
CA GLU A 122 -20.40 -11.02 7.69
C GLU A 122 -21.24 -12.04 8.48
N LEU A 123 -20.60 -12.93 9.23
CA LEU A 123 -21.28 -13.94 10.04
C LEU A 123 -22.19 -13.32 11.11
N ALA A 124 -21.75 -12.21 11.73
CA ALA A 124 -22.56 -11.48 12.70
C ALA A 124 -23.82 -10.87 12.06
N ARG A 125 -23.72 -10.39 10.82
CA ARG A 125 -24.86 -9.87 10.05
C ARG A 125 -25.83 -10.99 9.67
N GLU A 126 -25.33 -12.13 9.20
CA GLU A 126 -26.16 -13.30 8.88
C GLU A 126 -26.93 -13.79 10.11
N ARG A 127 -26.23 -13.96 11.24
CA ARG A 127 -26.86 -14.37 12.50
C ARG A 127 -27.94 -13.39 12.94
N ARG A 128 -27.69 -12.08 12.85
CA ARG A 128 -28.69 -11.06 13.18
C ARG A 128 -29.93 -11.18 12.29
N SER A 129 -29.75 -11.33 10.98
CA SER A 129 -30.85 -11.51 10.04
C SER A 129 -31.65 -12.78 10.35
N ALA A 130 -30.97 -13.91 10.59
CA ALA A 130 -31.62 -15.18 10.93
C ALA A 130 -32.42 -15.09 12.24
N LEU A 131 -31.88 -14.43 13.28
CA LEU A 131 -32.58 -14.22 14.55
C LEU A 131 -33.83 -13.35 14.38
N ILE A 132 -33.76 -12.29 13.56
CA ILE A 132 -34.93 -11.46 13.24
C ILE A 132 -35.97 -12.29 12.51
N THR A 133 -35.56 -13.05 11.49
CA THR A 133 -36.48 -13.94 10.74
C THR A 133 -37.12 -14.96 11.65
N ALA A 134 -36.36 -15.63 12.51
CA ALA A 134 -36.88 -16.62 13.45
C ALA A 134 -37.84 -16.00 14.48
N ALA A 135 -37.57 -14.79 14.97
CA ALA A 135 -38.49 -14.06 15.84
C ALA A 135 -39.80 -13.65 15.13
N VAL A 136 -39.72 -13.19 13.88
CA VAL A 136 -40.89 -12.74 13.10
C VAL A 136 -41.73 -13.91 12.60
N THR A 137 -41.11 -15.05 12.27
CA THR A 137 -41.79 -16.29 11.89
C THR A 137 -42.33 -17.07 13.09
N GLY A 138 -42.03 -16.62 14.32
CA GLY A 138 -42.50 -17.26 15.56
C GLY A 138 -41.72 -18.52 15.94
N GLU A 139 -40.61 -18.82 15.27
CA GLU A 139 -39.68 -19.88 15.65
C GLU A 139 -38.93 -19.55 16.95
N ILE A 140 -38.86 -18.26 17.32
CA ILE A 140 -38.35 -17.78 18.62
C ILE A 140 -39.43 -16.94 19.30
N ASP A 141 -39.84 -17.32 20.51
CA ASP A 141 -40.83 -16.55 21.28
C ASP A 141 -40.19 -15.34 21.96
N VAL A 142 -40.51 -14.15 21.45
CA VAL A 142 -39.98 -12.86 21.93
C VAL A 142 -40.93 -12.15 22.92
N ARG A 143 -42.04 -12.78 23.32
CA ARG A 143 -43.10 -12.14 24.14
C ARG A 143 -42.83 -12.07 25.65
N GLY A 144 -41.63 -12.42 26.11
CA GLY A 144 -41.27 -12.48 27.54
C GLY A 144 -40.05 -11.66 27.98
N VAL A 145 -39.47 -10.84 27.10
CA VAL A 145 -38.30 -10.01 27.42
C VAL A 145 -38.74 -8.55 27.59
N ALA A 146 -39.12 -8.18 28.81
CA ALA A 146 -39.43 -6.81 29.22
C ALA A 146 -38.53 -6.41 30.40
#